data_AF-A0A6S7FXC6-F1
#
_entry.id   AF-A0A6S7FXC6-F1
#
_cell.length_a   1.000
_cell.length_b   1.000
_cell.length_c   1.000
_cell.angle_alpha   90.00
_cell.angle_beta   90.00
_cell.angle_gamma   90.00
#
_symmetry.space_group_name_H-M   'P 1'
#
loop_
_entity.id
_entity.type
_entity.pdbx_description
1 polymer ?
#
loop_
_entity_poly.entity_id
_entity_poly.type
_entity_poly.pdbx_seq_one_letter_code
_entity_poly.pdbx_strand_id
1 'polypeptide(L)'
;MANEHFKFSLMSNPPITSDDLNTSIKLLNDTIYTYFAGNFGFVERLPDKLLNDKYKNHSIKDLKKALKPLKLSNSDLAEIRYVSRLVRNKLKSNTTNDNMHNESFNHDKYFERNFWDMSRKS
;
A
#
# COMPACT_ATOMS: atom_id res chain seq x y z
N MET A 1 -13.89 -3.07 11.38
CA MET A 1 -14.16 -3.14 9.91
C MET A 1 -13.91 -1.78 9.25
N ALA A 2 -13.76 -1.71 7.90
CA ALA A 2 -13.39 -0.47 7.17
C ALA A 2 -14.27 0.74 7.48
N ASN A 3 -15.60 0.52 7.55
CA ASN A 3 -16.55 1.58 7.86
C ASN A 3 -16.36 2.18 9.26
N GLU A 4 -15.92 1.39 10.24
CA GLU A 4 -15.64 1.90 11.58
C GLU A 4 -14.36 2.73 11.62
N HIS A 5 -13.32 2.30 10.88
CA HIS A 5 -12.09 3.06 10.74
C HIS A 5 -12.34 4.43 10.12
N PHE A 6 -13.08 4.49 9.00
CA PHE A 6 -13.40 5.77 8.36
C PHE A 6 -14.27 6.66 9.23
N LYS A 7 -15.26 6.10 9.95
CA LYS A 7 -16.06 6.88 10.91
C LYS A 7 -15.17 7.48 11.99
N PHE A 8 -14.29 6.69 12.60
CA PHE A 8 -13.40 7.18 13.67
C PHE A 8 -12.43 8.25 13.16
N SER A 9 -11.79 8.05 12.02
CA SER A 9 -10.81 8.99 11.44
C SER A 9 -11.44 10.30 10.95
N LEU A 10 -12.72 10.28 10.55
CA LEU A 10 -13.40 11.46 10.02
C LEU A 10 -14.22 12.21 11.09
N MET A 11 -14.57 11.57 12.21
CA MET A 11 -15.31 12.20 13.30
C MET A 11 -14.49 13.24 14.10
N SER A 12 -13.16 13.21 14.01
CA SER A 12 -12.29 14.19 14.66
C SER A 12 -12.12 15.50 13.87
N ASN A 13 -12.71 15.61 12.67
CA ASN A 13 -12.52 16.78 11.81
C ASN A 13 -13.70 17.77 11.93
N PRO A 14 -13.41 19.08 12.00
CA PRO A 14 -14.45 20.10 12.05
C PRO A 14 -15.32 20.09 10.76
N PRO A 15 -16.55 20.65 10.80
CA PRO A 15 -17.40 20.76 9.64
C PRO A 15 -16.68 21.49 8.50
N ILE A 16 -16.72 20.92 7.29
CA ILE A 16 -16.03 21.47 6.12
C ILE A 16 -16.62 22.85 5.80
N THR A 17 -15.81 23.90 5.92
CA THR A 17 -16.10 25.26 5.46
C THR A 17 -15.61 25.42 4.01
N SER A 18 -16.21 26.34 3.24
CA SER A 18 -15.90 26.54 1.82
C SER A 18 -14.43 26.85 1.53
N ASP A 19 -13.76 27.48 2.48
CA ASP A 19 -12.39 27.98 2.31
C ASP A 19 -11.34 26.87 2.48
N ASP A 20 -11.71 25.76 3.13
CA ASP A 20 -10.83 24.61 3.42
C ASP A 20 -11.22 23.33 2.65
N LEU A 21 -12.03 23.47 1.60
CA LEU A 21 -12.58 22.34 0.84
C LEU A 21 -11.47 21.47 0.22
N ASN A 22 -10.47 22.08 -0.40
CA ASN A 22 -9.35 21.36 -1.02
C ASN A 22 -8.52 20.58 0.02
N THR A 23 -8.26 21.19 1.17
CA THR A 23 -7.52 20.58 2.28
C THR A 23 -8.29 19.39 2.86
N SER A 24 -9.61 19.52 2.99
CA SER A 24 -10.51 18.48 3.48
C SER A 24 -10.62 17.30 2.51
N ILE A 25 -10.72 17.58 1.20
CA ILE A 25 -10.71 16.56 0.14
C ILE A 25 -9.37 15.82 0.13
N LYS A 26 -8.25 16.54 0.28
CA LYS A 26 -6.92 15.92 0.35
C LYS A 26 -6.81 14.98 1.55
N LEU A 27 -7.24 15.42 2.73
CA LEU A 27 -7.23 14.59 3.95
C LEU A 27 -8.08 13.33 3.81
N LEU A 28 -9.27 13.45 3.19
CA LEU A 28 -10.15 12.31 2.92
C LEU A 28 -9.48 11.31 1.97
N ASN A 29 -8.90 11.81 0.87
CA ASN A 29 -8.19 10.98 -0.09
C ASN A 29 -6.99 10.27 0.57
N ASP A 30 -6.17 11.00 1.32
CA ASP A 30 -5.03 10.43 2.03
C ASP A 30 -5.46 9.35 3.04
N THR A 31 -6.57 9.57 3.75
CA THR A 31 -7.14 8.58 4.69
C THR A 31 -7.61 7.32 3.97
N ILE A 32 -8.34 7.47 2.85
CA ILE A 32 -8.84 6.36 2.04
C ILE A 32 -7.66 5.58 1.44
N TYR A 33 -6.72 6.25 0.79
CA TYR A 33 -5.58 5.61 0.15
C TYR A 33 -4.63 4.99 1.16
N THR A 34 -4.43 5.58 2.33
CA THR A 34 -3.62 4.98 3.41
C THR A 34 -4.28 3.73 3.95
N TYR A 35 -5.59 3.79 4.22
CA TYR A 35 -6.35 2.63 4.68
C TYR A 35 -6.28 1.50 3.66
N PHE A 36 -6.57 1.78 2.38
CA PHE A 36 -6.53 0.75 1.35
C PHE A 36 -5.09 0.32 1.03
N ALA A 37 -4.07 1.17 1.08
CA ALA A 37 -2.69 0.74 0.90
C ALA A 37 -2.21 -0.19 2.03
N GLY A 38 -2.69 0.03 3.26
CA GLY A 38 -2.48 -0.86 4.40
C GLY A 38 -3.27 -2.15 4.32
N ASN A 39 -4.50 -2.10 3.79
CA ASN A 39 -5.47 -3.19 3.84
C ASN A 39 -5.69 -3.93 2.50
N PHE A 40 -5.18 -3.45 1.35
CA PHE A 40 -5.29 -4.16 0.08
C PHE A 40 -4.44 -5.43 0.10
N GLY A 41 -5.12 -6.56 -0.03
CA GLY A 41 -4.53 -7.89 0.10
C GLY A 41 -4.45 -8.42 1.54
N PHE A 42 -5.00 -7.70 2.52
CA PHE A 42 -5.24 -8.23 3.86
C PHE A 42 -6.54 -9.04 3.86
N VAL A 43 -6.41 -10.35 3.75
CA VAL A 43 -7.35 -11.26 4.39
C VAL A 43 -6.60 -11.76 5.61
N GLU A 44 -7.23 -11.73 6.79
CA GLU A 44 -6.70 -12.24 8.06
C GLU A 44 -6.51 -13.77 8.05
N ARG A 45 -5.91 -14.33 7.00
CA ARG A 45 -5.37 -15.67 7.06
C ARG A 45 -3.98 -15.54 7.64
N LEU A 46 -3.84 -15.98 8.89
CA LEU A 46 -2.55 -16.29 9.50
C LEU A 46 -1.68 -17.01 8.46
N PRO A 47 -0.41 -16.60 8.28
CA PRO A 47 0.43 -17.23 7.28
C PRO A 47 0.55 -18.71 7.61
N ASP A 48 0.27 -19.53 6.61
CA ASP A 48 0.46 -20.98 6.69
C ASP A 48 1.89 -21.23 7.16
N LYS A 49 2.09 -22.05 8.21
CA LYS A 49 3.43 -22.25 8.82
C LYS A 49 4.48 -22.60 7.76
N LEU A 50 4.06 -23.36 6.75
CA LEU A 50 4.84 -23.73 5.57
C LEU A 50 5.37 -22.52 4.78
N LEU A 51 4.53 -21.52 4.52
CA LEU A 51 4.95 -20.29 3.81
C LEU A 51 5.91 -19.46 4.65
N ASN A 52 5.69 -19.42 5.97
CA ASN A 52 6.58 -18.72 6.87
C ASN A 52 7.98 -19.36 6.84
N ASP A 53 8.07 -20.68 7.05
CA ASP A 53 9.35 -21.39 7.04
C ASP A 53 10.06 -21.30 5.67
N LYS A 54 9.30 -21.32 4.57
CA LYS A 54 9.84 -21.18 3.21
C LYS A 54 10.49 -19.81 2.97
N TYR A 55 9.89 -18.72 3.44
CA TYR A 55 10.29 -17.35 3.05
C TYR A 55 10.93 -16.51 4.16
N LYS A 56 10.93 -16.96 5.42
CA LYS A 56 11.43 -16.19 6.59
C LYS A 56 12.83 -15.59 6.39
N ASN A 57 13.75 -16.38 5.83
CA ASN A 57 15.15 -16.01 5.68
C ASN A 57 15.49 -15.37 4.32
N HIS A 58 14.50 -15.14 3.44
CA HIS A 58 14.77 -14.60 2.11
C HIS A 58 15.13 -13.10 2.16
N SER A 59 16.09 -12.69 1.33
CA SER A 59 16.37 -11.27 1.10
C SER A 59 15.27 -10.62 0.24
N ILE A 60 15.23 -9.28 0.19
CA ILE A 60 14.28 -8.56 -0.67
C ILE A 60 14.46 -8.96 -2.15
N LYS A 61 15.71 -9.19 -2.58
CA LYS A 61 16.01 -9.60 -3.96
C LYS A 61 15.42 -10.99 -4.25
N ASP A 62 15.57 -11.92 -3.32
CA ASP A 62 15.07 -13.28 -3.47
C ASP A 62 13.55 -13.32 -3.46
N LEU A 63 12.91 -12.54 -2.59
CA LEU A 63 11.45 -12.41 -2.57
C LEU A 63 10.91 -11.83 -3.89
N LYS A 64 11.57 -10.82 -4.47
CA LYS A 64 11.21 -10.28 -5.79
C LYS A 64 11.39 -11.32 -6.90
N LYS A 65 12.46 -12.10 -6.84
CA LYS A 65 12.73 -13.18 -7.81
C LYS A 65 11.69 -14.29 -7.71
N ALA A 66 11.28 -14.68 -6.51
CA ALA A 66 10.23 -15.67 -6.27
C ALA A 66 8.84 -15.16 -6.70
N LEU A 67 8.56 -13.87 -6.53
CA LEU A 67 7.25 -13.28 -6.86
C LEU A 67 6.98 -13.22 -8.37
N LYS A 68 8.01 -13.00 -9.19
CA LYS A 68 7.87 -12.87 -10.65
C LYS A 68 7.24 -14.11 -11.31
N PRO A 69 7.74 -15.34 -11.11
CA PRO A 69 7.12 -16.54 -11.69
C PRO A 69 5.75 -16.83 -11.09
N LEU A 70 5.53 -16.57 -9.80
CA LEU A 70 4.23 -16.78 -9.16
C LEU A 70 3.12 -15.93 -9.81
N LYS A 71 3.42 -14.67 -10.15
CA LYS A 71 2.49 -13.78 -10.85
C LYS A 71 2.22 -14.19 -12.29
N LEU A 72 3.24 -14.73 -12.97
CA LEU A 72 3.12 -15.18 -14.36
C LEU A 72 2.31 -16.48 -14.47
N SER A 73 2.48 -17.41 -13.54
CA SER A 73 1.77 -18.69 -13.54
C SER A 73 0.38 -18.62 -12.92
N ASN A 74 0.01 -17.48 -12.33
CA ASN A 74 -1.30 -17.23 -11.70
C ASN A 74 -1.74 -18.35 -10.73
N SER A 75 -0.76 -19.00 -10.08
CA SER A 75 -0.91 -20.35 -9.52
C SER A 75 -1.47 -20.34 -8.10
N ASP A 76 -0.83 -19.62 -7.17
CA ASP A 76 -1.32 -19.51 -5.79
C ASP A 76 -1.44 -18.05 -5.36
N LEU A 77 -2.68 -17.57 -5.34
CA LEU A 77 -3.03 -16.22 -4.92
C LEU A 77 -2.64 -15.94 -3.45
N ALA A 78 -2.69 -16.96 -2.58
CA ALA A 78 -2.34 -16.82 -1.18
C ALA A 78 -0.83 -16.61 -1.01
N GLU A 79 -0.01 -17.42 -1.70
CA GLU A 79 1.44 -17.29 -1.72
C GLU A 79 1.88 -15.96 -2.36
N ILE A 80 1.28 -15.55 -3.48
CA ILE A 80 1.54 -14.26 -4.13
C ILE A 80 1.29 -13.10 -3.15
N ARG A 81 0.17 -13.12 -2.43
CA ARG A 81 -0.18 -12.10 -1.43
C ARG A 81 0.83 -12.10 -0.29
N TYR A 82 1.20 -13.27 0.21
CA TYR A 82 2.16 -13.41 1.29
C TYR A 82 3.56 -12.87 0.93
N VAL A 83 4.12 -13.32 -0.20
CA VAL A 83 5.43 -12.85 -0.69
C VAL A 83 5.41 -11.36 -0.98
N SER A 84 4.32 -10.84 -1.57
CA SER A 84 4.14 -9.40 -1.81
C SER A 84 4.12 -8.59 -0.49
N ARG A 85 3.52 -9.13 0.57
CA ARG A 85 3.52 -8.53 1.91
C ARG A 85 4.93 -8.49 2.49
N LEU A 86 5.68 -9.59 2.41
CA LEU A 86 7.07 -9.63 2.90
C LEU A 86 7.95 -8.60 2.18
N VAL A 87 7.81 -8.46 0.87
CA VAL A 87 8.53 -7.43 0.09
C VAL A 87 8.20 -6.03 0.61
N ARG A 88 6.90 -5.70 0.75
CA ARG A 88 6.47 -4.38 1.23
C ARG A 88 6.96 -4.09 2.66
N ASN A 89 6.88 -5.07 3.55
CA ASN A 89 7.32 -4.93 4.93
C ASN A 89 8.84 -4.67 5.01
N LYS A 90 9.64 -5.45 4.28
CA LYS A 90 11.10 -5.27 4.24
C LYS A 90 11.54 -3.97 3.56
N LEU A 91 10.76 -3.47 2.61
CA LEU A 91 11.00 -2.15 2.02
C LEU A 91 10.69 -1.02 3.01
N LYS A 92 9.55 -1.10 3.72
CA LYS A 92 9.17 -0.12 4.75
C LYS A 92 10.17 -0.06 5.91
N SER A 93 10.71 -1.21 6.34
CA SER A 93 11.74 -1.26 7.39
C SER A 93 13.06 -0.61 6.97
N ASN A 94 13.40 -0.63 5.66
CA ASN A 94 14.57 0.08 5.17
C ASN A 94 14.33 1.60 5.09
N THR A 95 13.12 2.04 4.79
CA THR A 95 12.79 3.48 4.70
C THR A 95 12.69 4.15 6.07
N THR A 96 12.25 3.42 7.10
CA THR A 96 12.08 3.95 8.46
C THR A 96 13.38 4.15 9.23
N ASN A 97 14.47 3.49 8.84
CA ASN A 97 15.79 3.72 9.43
C ASN A 97 16.54 4.92 8.82
N ASP A 98 16.05 5.49 7.71
CA ASP A 98 16.80 6.49 6.94
C ASP A 98 16.14 7.87 6.94
N ASN A 99 14.86 8.02 7.32
CA ASN A 99 14.23 9.33 7.36
C ASN A 99 13.10 9.43 8.38
N MET A 100 13.45 10.00 9.53
CA MET A 100 12.53 10.76 10.38
C MET A 100 12.29 12.12 9.72
N HIS A 101 11.69 12.14 8.52
CA HIS A 101 11.12 13.34 7.93
C HIS A 101 9.79 13.02 7.27
N ASN A 102 8.81 13.83 7.67
CA ASN A 102 7.42 13.88 7.28
C ASN A 102 7.24 14.19 5.78
N GLU A 103 7.72 13.34 4.88
CA GLU A 103 7.26 13.37 3.49
C GLU A 103 6.06 12.45 3.37
N SER A 104 4.88 13.03 3.61
CA SER A 104 3.63 12.65 2.95
C SER A 104 4.00 12.15 1.54
N PHE A 105 3.82 10.85 1.28
CA PHE A 105 4.01 10.25 -0.04
C PHE A 105 3.37 11.17 -1.07
N ASN A 106 4.18 11.90 -1.85
CA ASN A 106 3.68 12.85 -2.82
C ASN A 106 3.11 12.05 -4.01
N HIS A 107 1.86 11.62 -3.85
CA HIS A 107 1.12 10.80 -4.80
C HIS A 107 0.98 11.50 -6.17
N ASP A 108 1.00 12.83 -6.19
CA ASP A 108 0.86 13.65 -7.40
C ASP A 108 1.99 13.35 -8.41
N LYS A 109 3.22 13.18 -7.93
CA LYS A 109 4.39 12.87 -8.77
C LYS A 109 4.28 11.52 -9.51
N TYR A 110 3.51 10.57 -8.96
CA TYR A 110 3.28 9.27 -9.60
C TYR A 110 2.10 9.29 -10.56
N PHE A 111 1.09 10.13 -10.32
CA PHE A 111 -0.01 10.33 -11.26
C PHE A 111 0.46 11.06 -12.52
N GLU A 112 1.28 12.10 -12.39
CA GLU A 112 1.77 12.88 -13.54
C GLU A 112 2.53 12.05 -14.57
N ARG A 113 3.32 11.05 -14.12
CA ARG A 113 4.16 10.26 -15.03
C ARG A 113 3.39 9.29 -15.91
N ASN A 114 2.26 8.77 -15.44
CA ASN A 114 1.50 7.73 -16.16
C ASN A 114 0.22 8.27 -16.79
N PHE A 115 -0.30 9.41 -16.31
CA PHE A 115 -1.56 9.96 -16.81
C PHE A 115 -1.41 10.56 -18.21
N TRP A 116 -0.34 11.31 -18.47
CA TRP A 116 -0.15 12.01 -19.76
C TRP A 116 0.43 11.14 -20.88
N ASP A 117 1.07 10.02 -20.55
CA ASP A 117 1.66 9.12 -21.56
C ASP A 117 0.59 8.29 -22.30
N MET A 118 -0.60 8.14 -21.69
CA MET A 118 -1.75 7.51 -22.33
C MET A 118 -2.51 8.47 -23.27
N SER A 119 -2.47 9.77 -23.01
CA SER A 119 -3.16 10.79 -23.83
C SER A 119 -2.42 11.15 -25.12
N ARG A 120 -1.18 10.68 -25.32
CA ARG A 120 -0.37 10.92 -26.53
C ARG A 120 -0.41 9.78 -27.56
N LYS A 121 -1.12 8.69 -27.26
CA LYS A 121 -1.19 7.49 -28.12
C LYS A 121 -2.57 7.23 -28.72
N SER A 122 -3.48 8.23 -28.71
CA SER A 122 -4.76 8.15 -29.44
C SER A 122 -4.78 9.06 -30.65
#